data_AF-A0A1H0IAM2-F1
#
_entry.id   AF-A0A1H0IAM2-F1
#
_cell.length_a   1.000
_cell.length_b   1.000
_cell.length_c   1.000
_cell.angle_alpha   90.00
_cell.angle_beta   90.00
_cell.angle_gamma   90.00
#
_symmetry.space_group_name_H-M   'P 1'
#
loop_
_entity.id
_entity.type
_entity.pdbx_description
1 polymer ?
#
loop_
_entity_poly.entity_id
_entity_poly.type
_entity_poly.pdbx_seq_one_letter_code
_entity_poly.pdbx_strand_id
1 'polypeptide(L)'
;MKPTHIHSTHGTRTTRIGTAEGEGQLAGKTLVIYLDLSVEPPATHYIEAERWDAEWREIPTDACPVCYGSGTDQIKQRKDRPCGGCYGLGRVKEDGETPKGEWEVAEVAGRIIEGLRGKLERANSGIEAMQRTPGVPEAIDAERERRKERQKEKGPPDWVQREQKWREGRGRGLGGARQTGD
;
A
#
# COMPACT_ATOMS: atom_id res chain seq x y z
N MET A 1 15.36 -22.06 -9.96
CA MET A 1 13.93 -22.03 -9.55
C MET A 1 13.49 -20.57 -9.45
N LYS A 2 12.28 -20.20 -9.91
CA LYS A 2 11.76 -18.81 -9.81
C LYS A 2 11.17 -18.60 -8.40
N PRO A 3 11.51 -17.51 -7.69
CA PRO A 3 10.94 -17.24 -6.36
C PRO A 3 9.45 -16.93 -6.48
N THR A 4 8.66 -17.42 -5.52
CA THR A 4 7.23 -17.09 -5.40
C THR A 4 6.95 -16.07 -4.31
N HIS A 5 7.85 -15.95 -3.31
CA HIS A 5 7.66 -15.05 -2.18
C HIS A 5 8.97 -14.33 -1.82
N ILE A 6 8.82 -13.15 -1.23
CA ILE A 6 9.92 -12.36 -0.70
C ILE A 6 9.65 -12.02 0.77
N HIS A 7 10.66 -12.21 1.63
CA HIS A 7 10.57 -11.78 3.02
C HIS A 7 10.50 -10.24 3.08
N SER A 8 9.54 -9.71 3.82
CA SER A 8 9.22 -8.28 3.84
C SER A 8 10.35 -7.41 4.43
N THR A 9 10.99 -7.87 5.51
CA THR A 9 12.11 -7.17 6.15
C THR A 9 13.44 -7.35 5.42
N HIS A 10 13.83 -8.59 5.13
CA HIS A 10 15.19 -8.93 4.68
C HIS A 10 15.33 -9.05 3.16
N GLY A 11 14.22 -9.10 2.41
CA GLY A 11 14.26 -9.29 0.96
C GLY A 11 14.66 -10.70 0.52
N THR A 12 14.75 -11.67 1.44
CA THR A 12 15.11 -13.05 1.14
C THR A 12 14.11 -13.66 0.17
N ARG A 13 14.63 -14.27 -0.90
CA ARG A 13 13.84 -14.85 -1.98
C ARG A 13 13.55 -16.30 -1.65
N THR A 14 12.28 -16.66 -1.70
CA THR A 14 11.84 -18.00 -1.28
C THR A 14 10.81 -18.56 -2.25
N THR A 15 10.70 -19.89 -2.26
CA THR A 15 9.66 -20.61 -2.98
C THR A 15 8.84 -21.43 -2.00
N ARG A 16 7.56 -21.07 -1.81
CA ARG A 16 6.61 -21.94 -1.13
C ARG A 16 6.40 -23.21 -1.96
N ILE A 17 6.62 -24.37 -1.34
CA ILE A 17 6.50 -25.68 -2.01
C ILE A 17 5.31 -26.49 -1.49
N GLY A 18 4.75 -26.16 -0.32
CA GLY A 18 3.57 -26.84 0.20
C GLY A 18 3.16 -26.39 1.59
N THR A 19 2.24 -27.15 2.17
CA THR A 19 1.81 -27.02 3.57
C THR A 19 1.72 -28.39 4.21
N ALA A 20 1.95 -28.47 5.51
CA ALA A 20 1.80 -29.67 6.32
C ALA A 20 1.07 -29.34 7.63
N GLU A 21 0.44 -30.34 8.24
CA GLU A 21 -0.03 -30.20 9.62
C GLU A 21 1.15 -30.38 10.58
N GLY A 22 1.20 -29.55 11.62
CA GLY A 22 2.19 -29.67 12.67
C GLY A 22 1.91 -30.87 13.57
N GLU A 23 2.97 -31.46 14.08
CA GLU A 23 2.92 -32.58 15.03
C GLU A 23 3.50 -32.19 16.39
N GLY A 24 3.19 -32.97 17.43
CA GLY A 24 3.72 -32.76 18.78
C GLY A 24 3.34 -31.39 19.36
N GLN A 25 4.34 -30.55 19.67
CA GLN A 25 4.12 -29.20 20.20
C GLN A 25 3.47 -28.24 19.19
N LEU A 26 3.48 -28.60 17.90
CA LEU A 26 2.85 -27.83 16.82
C LEU A 26 1.52 -28.46 16.37
N ALA A 27 0.99 -29.44 17.12
CA ALA A 27 -0.30 -30.06 16.81
C ALA A 27 -1.42 -29.02 16.69
N GLY A 28 -2.22 -29.14 15.63
CA GLY A 28 -3.30 -28.20 15.30
C GLY A 28 -2.85 -26.92 14.59
N LYS A 29 -1.54 -26.73 14.36
CA LYS A 29 -1.03 -25.62 13.54
C LYS A 29 -0.76 -26.07 12.11
N THR A 30 -1.03 -25.19 11.15
CA THR A 30 -0.59 -25.38 9.76
C THR A 30 0.81 -24.83 9.57
N LEU A 31 1.70 -25.64 8.99
CA LEU A 31 3.06 -25.26 8.64
C LEU A 31 3.16 -25.00 7.12
N VAL A 32 3.83 -23.92 6.75
CA VAL A 32 4.25 -23.64 5.38
C VAL A 32 5.65 -24.20 5.18
N ILE A 33 5.80 -24.97 4.10
CA ILE A 33 7.08 -25.52 3.66
C ILE A 33 7.60 -24.63 2.53
N TYR A 34 8.81 -24.11 2.68
CA TYR A 34 9.43 -23.26 1.67
C TYR A 34 10.92 -23.56 1.47
N LEU A 35 11.42 -23.20 0.29
CA LEU A 35 12.83 -23.23 -0.06
C LEU A 35 13.42 -21.83 0.07
N ASP A 36 14.52 -21.71 0.80
CA ASP A 36 15.37 -20.52 0.80
C ASP A 36 16.32 -20.57 -0.40
N LEU A 37 16.16 -19.61 -1.31
CA LEU A 37 16.96 -19.52 -2.53
C LEU A 37 18.21 -18.64 -2.37
N SER A 38 18.50 -18.17 -1.15
CA SER A 38 19.70 -17.38 -0.86
C SER A 38 20.95 -18.22 -0.58
N VAL A 39 20.80 -19.54 -0.44
CA VAL A 39 21.87 -20.50 -0.19
C VAL A 39 21.93 -21.56 -1.30
N GLU A 40 23.12 -22.13 -1.53
CA GLU A 40 23.35 -23.17 -2.54
C GLU A 40 23.98 -24.42 -1.89
N PRO A 41 23.30 -25.59 -1.89
CA PRO A 41 21.97 -25.84 -2.47
C PRO A 41 20.82 -25.18 -1.67
N PRO A 42 19.65 -24.93 -2.29
CA PRO A 42 18.49 -24.35 -1.59
C PRO A 42 18.11 -25.14 -0.35
N ALA A 43 17.91 -24.46 0.77
CA ALA A 43 17.57 -25.09 2.05
C ALA A 43 16.04 -25.15 2.23
N THR A 44 15.54 -26.27 2.76
CA THR A 44 14.11 -26.43 3.09
C THR A 44 13.85 -25.98 4.52
N HIS A 45 12.81 -25.16 4.69
CA HIS A 45 12.39 -24.63 5.98
C HIS A 45 10.89 -24.83 6.20
N TYR A 46 10.52 -24.83 7.48
CA TYR A 46 9.16 -24.96 7.97
C TYR A 46 8.86 -23.79 8.89
N ILE A 47 7.70 -23.17 8.71
CA ILE A 47 7.25 -22.06 9.55
C ILE A 47 5.73 -22.09 9.69
N GLU A 48 5.21 -21.60 10.80
CA GLU A 48 3.76 -21.50 11.01
C GLU A 48 3.12 -20.60 9.93
N ALA A 49 1.97 -21.00 9.40
CA ALA A 49 1.29 -20.30 8.31
C ALA A 49 0.95 -18.85 8.66
N GLU A 50 0.51 -18.58 9.89
CA GLU A 50 0.23 -17.21 10.35
C GLU A 50 1.46 -16.32 10.27
N ARG A 51 2.63 -16.87 10.65
CA ARG A 51 3.89 -16.14 10.59
C ARG A 51 4.37 -15.95 9.16
N TRP A 52 4.17 -16.96 8.31
CA TRP A 52 4.43 -16.84 6.87
C TRP A 52 3.65 -15.68 6.26
N ASP A 53 2.34 -15.63 6.49
CA ASP A 53 1.46 -14.59 5.93
C ASP A 53 1.80 -13.18 6.46
N ALA A 54 2.33 -13.08 7.67
CA ALA A 54 2.76 -11.80 8.26
C ALA A 54 4.11 -11.30 7.72
N GLU A 55 5.07 -12.21 7.48
CA GLU A 55 6.46 -11.85 7.18
C GLU A 55 6.81 -11.98 5.69
N TRP A 56 6.09 -12.79 4.91
CA TRP A 56 6.33 -13.01 3.49
C TRP A 56 5.26 -12.38 2.61
N ARG A 57 5.71 -11.78 1.52
CA ARG A 57 4.85 -11.22 0.49
C ARG A 57 4.97 -12.05 -0.78
N GLU A 58 3.84 -12.47 -1.32
CA GLU A 58 3.77 -13.11 -2.63
C GLU A 58 4.30 -12.16 -3.72
N ILE A 59 5.05 -12.71 -4.67
CA ILE A 59 5.57 -11.98 -5.82
C ILE A 59 4.54 -12.11 -6.95
N PRO A 60 3.91 -11.00 -7.39
CA PRO A 60 2.98 -11.03 -8.51
C PRO A 60 3.61 -11.65 -9.76
N THR A 61 2.81 -12.31 -10.59
CA THR A 61 3.28 -12.95 -11.83
C THR A 61 3.90 -11.94 -12.80
N ASP A 62 3.34 -10.74 -12.84
CA ASP A 62 3.80 -9.59 -13.63
C ASP A 62 4.80 -8.69 -12.89
N ALA A 63 5.36 -9.16 -11.77
CA ALA A 63 6.38 -8.44 -11.04
C ALA A 63 7.68 -8.37 -11.84
N CYS A 64 8.33 -7.20 -11.82
CA CYS A 64 9.64 -7.05 -12.42
C CYS A 64 10.65 -8.02 -11.80
N PRO A 65 11.36 -8.84 -12.59
CA PRO A 65 12.27 -9.86 -12.06
C PRO A 65 13.51 -9.26 -11.38
N VAL A 66 13.79 -7.98 -11.61
CA VAL A 66 14.91 -7.26 -10.99
C VAL A 66 14.58 -6.80 -9.57
N CYS A 67 13.39 -6.23 -9.38
CA CYS A 67 12.99 -5.61 -8.11
C CYS A 67 11.85 -6.34 -7.38
N TYR A 68 11.34 -7.43 -7.96
CA TYR A 68 10.27 -8.28 -7.45
C TYR A 68 9.04 -7.48 -6.99
N GLY A 69 8.60 -6.53 -7.81
CA GLY A 69 7.40 -5.76 -7.51
C GLY A 69 7.60 -4.53 -6.63
N SER A 70 8.82 -4.27 -6.14
CA SER A 70 9.08 -3.12 -5.26
C SER A 70 9.19 -1.78 -6.00
N GLY A 71 9.54 -1.79 -7.28
CA GLY A 71 9.77 -0.58 -8.06
C GLY A 71 11.08 0.15 -7.73
N THR A 72 11.89 -0.34 -6.79
CA THR A 72 13.13 0.33 -6.36
C THR A 72 14.38 -0.49 -6.71
N ASP A 73 15.54 0.17 -6.78
CA ASP A 73 16.81 -0.50 -7.12
C ASP A 73 17.28 -1.42 -5.98
N GLN A 74 16.98 -2.71 -6.14
CA GLN A 74 17.38 -3.77 -5.21
C GLN A 74 18.85 -4.22 -5.42
N ILE A 75 19.44 -3.99 -6.60
CA ILE A 75 20.80 -4.42 -6.91
C ILE A 75 21.80 -3.55 -6.16
N LYS A 76 21.57 -2.23 -6.15
CA LYS A 76 22.42 -1.26 -5.43
C LYS A 76 21.90 -0.94 -4.03
N GLN A 77 20.83 -1.60 -3.60
CA GLN A 77 20.13 -1.37 -2.32
C GLN A 77 19.73 0.10 -2.12
N ARG A 78 19.42 0.81 -3.20
CA ARG A 78 19.03 2.24 -3.19
C ARG A 78 17.52 2.37 -3.24
N LYS A 79 16.90 2.46 -2.06
CA LYS A 79 15.44 2.60 -1.91
C LYS A 79 14.90 3.93 -2.46
N ASP A 80 15.75 4.94 -2.61
CA ASP A 80 15.43 6.25 -3.17
C ASP A 80 15.42 6.27 -4.71
N ARG A 81 15.90 5.20 -5.36
CA ARG A 81 16.04 5.14 -6.82
C ARG A 81 15.06 4.16 -7.45
N PRO A 82 14.44 4.53 -8.58
CA PRO A 82 13.58 3.62 -9.31
C PRO A 82 14.40 2.45 -9.85
N CYS A 83 13.79 1.26 -9.88
CA CYS A 83 14.37 0.10 -10.52
C CYS A 83 14.54 0.36 -12.02
N GLY A 84 15.77 0.28 -12.52
CA GLY A 84 16.07 0.48 -13.95
C GLY A 84 15.34 -0.49 -14.88
N GLY A 85 15.09 -1.73 -14.44
CA GLY A 85 14.38 -2.74 -15.26
C GLY A 85 12.86 -2.54 -15.38
N CYS A 86 12.25 -1.62 -14.63
CA CYS A 86 10.81 -1.35 -14.77
C CYS A 86 10.47 0.13 -14.63
N TYR A 87 11.48 1.00 -14.72
CA TYR A 87 11.37 2.45 -14.57
C TYR A 87 10.56 2.89 -13.34
N GLY A 88 10.65 2.14 -12.25
CA GLY A 88 9.91 2.45 -11.01
C GLY A 88 8.53 1.81 -10.86
N LEU A 89 7.97 1.21 -11.91
CA LEU A 89 6.61 0.65 -11.86
C LEU A 89 6.49 -0.63 -11.04
N GLY A 90 7.60 -1.33 -10.84
CA GLY A 90 7.63 -2.65 -10.19
C GLY A 90 7.00 -3.77 -11.02
N ARG A 91 6.46 -3.47 -12.21
CA ARG A 91 5.79 -4.43 -13.09
C ARG A 91 6.47 -4.51 -14.45
N VAL A 92 6.19 -5.59 -15.16
CA VAL A 92 6.67 -5.87 -16.53
C VAL A 92 5.51 -5.98 -17.50
N LYS A 93 5.82 -6.07 -18.78
CA LYS A 93 4.84 -6.34 -19.84
C LYS A 93 4.15 -7.70 -19.63
N GLU A 94 3.08 -7.95 -20.39
CA GLU A 94 2.33 -9.23 -20.32
C GLU A 94 3.18 -10.45 -20.72
N ASP A 95 4.13 -10.25 -21.63
CA ASP A 95 5.12 -11.26 -22.04
C ASP A 95 6.18 -11.55 -20.94
N GLY A 96 6.16 -10.80 -19.84
CA GLY A 96 7.12 -10.90 -18.74
C GLY A 96 8.44 -10.16 -18.97
N GLU A 97 8.62 -9.50 -20.12
CA GLU A 97 9.81 -8.71 -20.41
C GLU A 97 9.75 -7.32 -19.75
N THR A 98 10.94 -6.83 -19.39
CA THR A 98 11.11 -5.44 -18.96
C THR A 98 10.78 -4.49 -20.10
N PRO A 99 10.02 -3.40 -19.86
CA PRO A 99 9.82 -2.38 -20.88
C PRO A 99 11.18 -1.81 -21.30
N LYS A 100 11.34 -1.53 -22.60
CA LYS A 100 12.58 -1.04 -23.23
C LYS A 100 12.51 0.44 -23.58
N GLY A 101 11.31 1.03 -23.59
CA GLY A 101 11.09 2.42 -23.95
C GLY A 101 9.81 3.00 -23.36
N GLU A 102 9.64 4.31 -23.55
CA GLU A 102 8.59 5.11 -22.90
C GLU A 102 7.16 4.62 -23.23
N TRP A 103 6.91 4.20 -24.47
CA TRP A 103 5.60 3.69 -24.88
C TRP A 103 5.23 2.39 -24.16
N GLU A 104 6.18 1.44 -24.05
CA GLU A 104 5.95 0.20 -23.32
C GLU A 104 5.78 0.46 -21.81
N VAL A 105 6.48 1.46 -21.25
CA VAL A 105 6.26 1.91 -19.87
C VAL A 105 4.85 2.46 -19.70
N ALA A 106 4.36 3.26 -20.65
CA ALA A 106 3.01 3.81 -20.62
C ALA A 106 1.94 2.71 -20.69
N GLU A 107 2.14 1.67 -21.51
CA GLU A 107 1.25 0.50 -21.56
C GLU A 107 1.19 -0.24 -20.22
N VAL A 108 2.34 -0.54 -19.62
CA VAL A 108 2.41 -1.17 -18.29
C VAL A 108 1.73 -0.30 -17.23
N ALA A 109 1.97 1.01 -17.25
CA ALA A 109 1.33 1.96 -16.33
C ALA A 109 -0.19 2.00 -16.53
N GLY A 110 -0.66 2.00 -17.78
CA GLY A 110 -2.08 1.94 -18.13
C GLY A 110 -2.77 0.74 -17.50
N ARG A 111 -2.20 -0.45 -17.67
CA ARG A 111 -2.73 -1.69 -17.07
C ARG A 111 -2.79 -1.62 -15.54
N ILE A 112 -1.76 -1.06 -14.89
CA ILE A 112 -1.75 -0.86 -13.44
C ILE A 112 -2.91 0.07 -13.03
N ILE A 113 -3.08 1.19 -13.73
CA ILE A 113 -4.13 2.18 -13.44
C ILE A 113 -5.51 1.57 -13.59
N GLU A 114 -5.76 0.81 -14.66
CA GLU A 114 -7.03 0.10 -14.86
C GLU A 114 -7.31 -0.90 -13.74
N GLY A 115 -6.30 -1.69 -13.35
CA GLY A 115 -6.40 -2.60 -12.22
C GLY A 115 -6.73 -1.89 -10.90
N LEU A 116 -6.14 -0.71 -10.66
CA LEU A 116 -6.42 0.12 -9.48
C LEU A 116 -7.83 0.72 -9.52
N ARG A 117 -8.28 1.20 -10.68
CA ARG A 117 -9.66 1.71 -10.86
C ARG A 117 -10.69 0.64 -10.55
N GLY A 118 -10.52 -0.58 -11.09
CA GLY A 118 -11.44 -1.69 -10.79
C GLY A 118 -11.44 -2.10 -9.32
N LYS A 119 -10.29 -2.01 -8.63
CA LYS A 119 -10.23 -2.25 -7.16
C LYS A 119 -10.97 -1.16 -6.38
N LEU A 120 -10.78 0.10 -6.76
CA LEU A 120 -11.45 1.23 -6.13
C LEU A 120 -12.96 1.15 -6.30
N GLU A 121 -13.43 0.82 -7.50
CA GLU A 121 -14.85 0.63 -7.79
C GLU A 121 -15.46 -0.48 -6.93
N ARG A 122 -14.82 -1.65 -6.85
CA ARG A 122 -15.29 -2.74 -5.98
C ARG A 122 -15.32 -2.35 -4.51
N ALA A 123 -14.31 -1.62 -4.03
CA ALA A 123 -14.27 -1.14 -2.66
C ALA A 123 -15.41 -0.16 -2.37
N ASN A 124 -15.66 0.79 -3.28
CA ASN A 124 -16.75 1.75 -3.16
C ASN A 124 -18.12 1.04 -3.16
N SER A 125 -18.35 0.09 -4.07
CA SER A 125 -19.58 -0.70 -4.09
C SER A 125 -19.78 -1.48 -2.78
N GLY A 126 -18.70 -2.02 -2.21
CA GLY A 126 -18.74 -2.68 -0.89
C GLY A 126 -19.10 -1.72 0.24
N ILE A 127 -18.53 -0.51 0.24
CA ILE A 127 -18.85 0.55 1.22
C ILE A 127 -20.32 0.96 1.09
N GLU A 128 -20.81 1.17 -0.12
CA GLU A 128 -22.21 1.52 -0.37
C GLU A 128 -23.15 0.42 0.13
N ALA A 129 -22.82 -0.86 -0.09
CA ALA A 129 -23.61 -1.98 0.42
C ALA A 129 -23.64 -1.99 1.96
N MET A 130 -22.50 -1.76 2.63
CA MET A 130 -22.43 -1.65 4.08
C MET A 130 -23.26 -0.46 4.60
N GLN A 131 -23.21 0.68 3.93
CA GLN A 131 -23.99 1.86 4.30
C GLN A 131 -25.50 1.64 4.17
N ARG A 132 -25.96 0.75 3.29
CA ARG A 132 -27.39 0.38 3.17
C ARG A 132 -27.86 -0.63 4.22
N THR A 133 -26.95 -1.13 5.07
CA THR A 133 -27.30 -2.08 6.13
C THR A 133 -28.11 -1.35 7.22
N PRO A 134 -29.27 -1.86 7.65
CA PRO A 134 -30.07 -1.23 8.70
C PRO A 134 -29.26 -0.97 9.97
N GLY A 135 -29.40 0.22 10.57
CA GLY A 135 -28.67 0.63 11.78
C GLY A 135 -27.30 1.27 11.50
N VAL A 136 -26.70 1.05 10.31
CA VAL A 136 -25.42 1.67 9.94
C VAL A 136 -25.57 3.16 9.63
N PRO A 137 -26.54 3.64 8.82
CA PRO A 137 -26.77 5.07 8.61
C PRO A 137 -26.97 5.83 9.91
N GLU A 138 -27.80 5.29 10.81
CA GLU A 138 -28.15 5.90 12.08
C GLU A 138 -26.92 5.99 13.00
N ALA A 139 -26.10 4.94 13.03
CA ALA A 139 -24.84 4.94 13.78
C ALA A 139 -23.83 5.96 13.22
N ILE A 140 -23.73 6.09 11.89
CA ILE A 140 -22.87 7.08 11.23
C ILE A 140 -23.32 8.51 11.57
N ASP A 141 -24.61 8.79 11.50
CA ASP A 141 -25.15 10.11 11.79
C ASP A 141 -25.01 10.47 13.28
N ALA A 142 -25.26 9.52 14.18
CA ALA A 142 -25.00 9.71 15.61
C ALA A 142 -23.53 10.05 15.89
N GLU A 143 -22.58 9.40 15.21
CA GLU A 143 -21.15 9.71 15.36
C GLU A 143 -20.77 11.07 14.75
N ARG A 144 -21.40 11.45 13.64
CA ARG A 144 -21.22 12.78 13.04
C ARG A 144 -21.69 13.89 13.98
N GLU A 145 -22.85 13.73 14.61
CA GLU A 145 -23.35 14.70 15.59
C GLU A 145 -22.44 14.78 16.81
N ARG A 146 -22.02 13.65 17.39
CA ARG A 146 -21.03 13.64 18.48
C ARG A 146 -19.73 14.35 18.08
N ARG A 147 -19.27 14.20 16.84
CA ARG A 147 -18.08 14.90 16.34
C ARG A 147 -18.30 16.40 16.20
N LYS A 148 -19.46 16.84 15.71
CA LYS A 148 -19.81 18.26 15.64
C LYS A 148 -19.91 18.88 17.03
N GLU A 149 -20.50 18.19 18.00
CA GLU A 149 -20.57 18.63 19.39
C GLU A 149 -19.17 18.80 19.99
N ARG A 150 -18.29 17.79 19.84
CA ARG A 150 -16.89 17.89 20.28
C ARG A 150 -16.12 19.03 19.60
N GLN A 151 -16.45 19.36 18.36
CA GLN A 151 -15.86 20.51 17.66
C GLN A 151 -16.42 21.84 18.16
N LYS A 152 -17.71 21.93 18.48
CA LYS A 152 -18.31 23.12 19.10
C LYS A 152 -17.69 23.39 20.47
N GLU A 153 -17.49 22.34 21.27
CA GLU A 153 -16.87 22.44 22.60
C GLU A 153 -15.40 22.87 22.54
N LYS A 154 -14.63 22.35 21.58
CA LYS A 154 -13.22 22.73 21.37
C LYS A 154 -13.03 24.10 20.71
N GLY A 155 -14.12 24.72 20.25
CA GLY A 155 -14.08 25.95 19.47
C GLY A 155 -13.45 25.77 18.08
N PRO A 156 -13.37 26.84 17.28
CA PRO A 156 -12.76 26.78 15.97
C PRO A 156 -11.28 26.38 16.10
N PRO A 157 -10.73 25.56 15.18
CA PRO A 157 -9.29 25.33 15.13
C PRO A 157 -8.51 26.63 15.13
N ASP A 158 -7.35 26.66 15.77
CA ASP A 158 -6.50 27.86 15.91
C ASP A 158 -6.20 28.57 14.57
N TRP A 159 -6.13 27.83 13.46
CA TRP A 159 -5.96 28.42 12.13
C TRP A 159 -7.21 29.21 11.68
N VAL A 160 -8.42 28.74 12.00
CA VAL A 160 -9.69 29.45 11.72
C VAL A 160 -9.77 30.72 12.54
N GLN A 161 -9.40 30.65 13.83
CA GLN A 161 -9.39 31.82 14.71
C GLN A 161 -8.38 32.88 14.23
N ARG A 162 -7.20 32.44 13.76
CA ARG A 162 -6.19 33.33 13.16
C ARG A 162 -6.66 33.96 11.85
N GLU A 163 -7.32 33.19 10.99
CA GLU A 163 -7.91 33.73 9.76
C GLU A 163 -9.01 34.75 10.05
N GLN A 164 -9.93 34.45 10.98
CA GLN A 164 -10.99 35.37 11.39
C GLN A 164 -10.42 36.67 11.98
N LYS A 165 -9.45 36.57 12.90
CA LYS A 165 -8.73 37.74 13.43
C LYS A 165 -8.00 38.54 12.35
N TRP A 166 -7.45 37.88 11.33
CA TRP A 166 -6.84 38.56 10.19
C TRP A 166 -7.88 39.25 9.29
N ARG A 167 -9.07 38.65 9.12
CA ARG A 167 -10.19 39.24 8.37
C ARG A 167 -10.79 40.45 9.06
N GLU A 168 -10.99 40.36 10.37
CA GLU A 168 -11.62 41.37 11.23
C GLU A 168 -10.64 42.44 11.70
N GLY A 169 -9.34 42.15 11.70
CA GLY A 169 -8.29 43.10 12.06
C GLY A 169 -8.03 44.14 10.96
N ARG A 170 -7.50 45.31 11.38
CA ARG A 170 -6.87 46.27 10.45
C ARG A 170 -5.59 45.64 9.91
N GLY A 171 -5.72 44.87 8.83
CA GLY A 171 -4.72 43.91 8.38
C GLY A 171 -3.28 44.44 8.32
N ARG A 172 -2.38 43.81 9.09
CA ARG A 172 -1.00 43.56 8.65
C ARG A 172 -0.92 42.08 8.26
N GLY A 173 -1.12 41.79 6.98
CA GLY A 173 -0.71 40.50 6.43
C GLY A 173 0.81 40.43 6.33
N LEU A 174 1.36 39.22 6.20
CA LEU A 174 2.72 38.97 5.72
C LEU A 174 2.83 39.50 4.28
N GLY A 175 3.01 40.81 4.10
CA GLY A 175 3.03 41.46 2.78
C GLY A 175 2.51 42.91 2.68
N GLY A 176 2.08 43.55 3.77
CA GLY A 176 1.68 44.97 3.73
C GLY A 176 0.17 45.20 3.79
N ALA A 177 -0.20 46.46 4.03
CA ALA A 177 -1.54 46.90 4.39
C ALA A 177 -2.60 46.57 3.33
N ARG A 178 -3.84 46.31 3.79
CA ARG A 178 -5.02 46.26 2.91
C ARG A 178 -5.23 47.66 2.31
N GLN A 179 -4.86 47.87 1.05
CA GLN A 179 -5.44 48.94 0.25
C GLN A 179 -6.89 48.54 -0.06
N THR A 180 -7.80 48.82 0.86
CA THR A 180 -9.19 49.09 0.46
C THR A 180 -9.18 50.52 -0.05
N GLY A 181 -9.19 50.67 -1.38
CA GLY A 181 -9.35 51.96 -2.03
C GLY A 181 -10.76 52.48 -1.76
N ASP A 182 -10.82 53.55 -0.97
CA ASP A 182 -11.85 54.57 -1.06
C ASP A 182 -11.29 55.73 -1.91
#